data_AF-A0A1H3FFH2-F1
#
_entry.id   AF-A0A1H3FFH2-F1
#
_cell.length_a   1.000
_cell.length_b   1.000
_cell.length_c   1.000
_cell.angle_alpha   90.00
_cell.angle_beta   90.00
_cell.angle_gamma   90.00
#
_symmetry.space_group_name_H-M   'P 1'
#
loop_
_entity.id
_entity.type
_entity.pdbx_description
1 polymer ?
#
loop_
_entity_poly.entity_id
_entity_poly.type
_entity_poly.pdbx_seq_one_letter_code
_entity_poly.pdbx_strand_id
1 'polypeptide(L)'
;MIRYQNQKQRSLEGFDTPPGMVLDPRNRWVRLSDCMPWDELADSYYKTLSRTLGRPSKDARIVIGAVIIKHKLSVSDEETVEQIRENPYLQYFIGLKGFQSKAPFAPSLLVEVRKRMGQTVFDEFHAAIIKAVEQKKAKKPDQDNDGGSPGRTASNRSEDDCHIAAVPVTAKQSSTSDKTPRNQGKMIIDATVAEQAIRFPTDLGLLNEARELSEHIIDVLHEKSHRPQKKKPR
;
A
#
# COMPACT_ATOMS: atom_id res chain seq x y z
N MET A 1 14.26 -38.93 11.83
CA MET A 1 14.81 -38.39 13.10
C MET A 1 13.95 -37.20 13.49
N ILE A 2 13.08 -37.33 14.50
CA ILE A 2 12.11 -36.29 14.87
C ILE A 2 12.83 -35.23 15.70
N ARG A 3 12.87 -33.98 15.22
CA ARG A 3 13.41 -32.84 15.97
C ARG A 3 12.27 -32.14 16.70
N TYR A 4 12.30 -32.17 18.03
CA TYR A 4 11.36 -31.43 18.89
C TYR A 4 12.09 -30.20 19.45
N GLN A 5 11.47 -29.03 19.34
CA GLN A 5 11.93 -27.81 20.01
C GLN A 5 10.87 -27.33 21.00
N ASN A 6 11.34 -26.83 22.14
CA ASN A 6 10.56 -26.54 23.34
C ASN A 6 9.40 -25.55 23.09
N GLN A 7 8.22 -25.88 23.63
CA GLN A 7 6.96 -25.14 23.44
C GLN A 7 6.71 -23.99 24.43
N LYS A 8 7.56 -23.75 25.43
CA LYS A 8 7.42 -22.65 26.42
C LYS A 8 8.69 -21.78 26.43
N GLN A 9 8.78 -20.89 25.43
CA GLN A 9 9.84 -19.93 25.04
C GLN A 9 10.39 -19.02 26.18
N ARG A 10 11.66 -18.53 26.09
CA ARG A 10 12.14 -17.10 26.16
C ARG A 10 13.69 -16.99 26.33
N SER A 11 14.37 -16.19 25.50
CA SER A 11 15.57 -15.41 25.89
C SER A 11 15.82 -14.17 24.99
N LEU A 12 16.19 -13.07 25.65
CA LEU A 12 16.65 -11.74 25.21
C LEU A 12 17.60 -11.32 26.35
N GLU A 13 18.84 -10.87 26.19
CA GLU A 13 19.31 -9.68 25.47
C GLU A 13 20.43 -10.03 24.48
N GLY A 14 20.40 -9.37 23.31
CA GLY A 14 21.40 -9.55 22.25
C GLY A 14 21.29 -10.86 21.46
N PHE A 15 20.09 -11.44 21.33
CA PHE A 15 19.83 -12.81 20.82
C PHE A 15 20.29 -13.06 19.36
N ASP A 16 21.60 -13.19 19.21
CA ASP A 16 22.40 -13.53 18.03
C ASP A 16 22.38 -12.55 16.85
N THR A 17 22.19 -11.24 17.07
CA THR A 17 22.56 -10.27 16.01
C THR A 17 24.06 -10.02 16.11
N PRO A 18 24.89 -10.41 15.11
CA PRO A 18 26.31 -10.08 15.15
C PRO A 18 26.46 -8.56 15.23
N PRO A 19 27.44 -8.03 16.01
CA PRO A 19 27.75 -6.62 15.97
C PRO A 19 28.09 -6.24 14.52
N GLY A 20 27.18 -5.50 13.88
CA GLY A 20 27.15 -5.29 12.44
C GLY A 20 26.10 -6.17 11.76
N MET A 21 24.82 -5.89 11.99
CA MET A 21 23.72 -6.53 11.27
C MET A 21 23.84 -6.19 9.77
N VAL A 22 24.42 -7.11 9.00
CA VAL A 22 24.51 -6.97 7.54
C VAL A 22 23.14 -7.33 6.96
N LEU A 23 22.48 -6.35 6.35
CA LEU A 23 21.24 -6.57 5.60
C LEU A 23 21.56 -7.47 4.41
N ASP A 24 20.82 -8.57 4.25
CA ASP A 24 20.97 -9.43 3.07
C ASP A 24 20.53 -8.65 1.80
N PRO A 25 21.43 -8.41 0.83
CA PRO A 25 21.09 -7.74 -0.42
C PRO A 25 20.04 -8.49 -1.25
N ARG A 26 19.87 -9.80 -1.03
CA ARG A 26 18.88 -10.62 -1.73
C ARG A 26 17.47 -10.46 -1.19
N ASN A 27 17.29 -9.79 -0.05
CA ASN A 27 15.98 -9.56 0.54
C ASN A 27 15.07 -8.79 -0.44
N ARG A 28 13.79 -9.18 -0.48
CA ARG A 28 12.77 -8.56 -1.35
C ARG A 28 12.70 -7.04 -1.21
N TRP A 29 12.85 -6.51 0.00
CA TRP A 29 12.73 -5.07 0.27
C TRP A 29 13.98 -4.29 -0.14
N VAL A 30 15.16 -4.88 0.03
CA VAL A 30 16.42 -4.26 -0.41
C VAL A 30 16.44 -4.16 -1.93
N ARG A 31 16.13 -5.27 -2.63
CA ARG A 31 16.00 -5.29 -4.09
C ARG A 31 14.94 -4.33 -4.60
N LEU A 32 13.82 -4.22 -3.88
CA LEU A 32 12.77 -3.27 -4.23
C LEU A 32 13.27 -1.83 -4.09
N SER A 33 14.02 -1.52 -3.03
CA SER A 33 14.58 -0.17 -2.85
C SER A 33 15.54 0.23 -3.98
N ASP A 34 16.36 -0.70 -4.49
CA ASP A 34 17.26 -0.43 -5.62
C ASP A 34 16.52 -0.32 -6.97
N CYS A 35 15.31 -0.91 -7.03
CA CYS A 35 14.50 -0.87 -8.22
C CYS A 35 13.79 0.48 -8.43
N MET A 36 13.44 1.15 -7.34
CA MET A 36 12.55 2.31 -7.32
C MET A 36 13.24 3.62 -7.75
N PRO A 37 12.63 4.43 -8.63
CA PRO A 37 13.14 5.75 -9.01
C PRO A 37 12.82 6.79 -7.93
N TRP A 38 13.57 6.79 -6.82
CA TRP A 38 13.27 7.65 -5.66
C TRP A 38 13.31 9.15 -5.97
N ASP A 39 14.21 9.60 -6.83
CA ASP A 39 14.37 11.03 -7.15
C ASP A 39 13.15 11.57 -7.91
N GLU A 40 12.67 10.86 -8.93
CA GLU A 40 11.47 11.25 -9.70
C GLU A 40 10.20 11.27 -8.82
N LEU A 41 10.10 10.32 -7.89
CA LEU A 41 9.01 10.23 -6.92
C LEU A 41 9.09 11.35 -5.88
N ALA A 42 10.29 11.71 -5.44
CA ALA A 42 10.50 12.81 -4.52
C ALA A 42 10.15 14.14 -5.18
N ASP A 43 10.58 14.37 -6.42
CA ASP A 43 10.28 15.59 -7.17
C ASP A 43 8.78 15.80 -7.34
N SER A 44 8.05 14.78 -7.80
CA SER A 44 6.59 14.83 -7.94
C SER A 44 5.89 15.06 -6.60
N TYR A 45 6.38 14.47 -5.51
CA TYR A 45 5.85 14.73 -4.18
C TYR A 45 6.12 16.17 -3.69
N TYR A 46 7.34 16.68 -3.85
CA TYR A 46 7.71 18.02 -3.41
C TYR A 46 6.98 19.13 -4.17
N LYS A 47 6.52 18.91 -5.40
CA LYS A 47 5.65 19.86 -6.12
C LYS A 47 4.37 20.20 -5.36
N THR A 48 3.84 19.26 -4.58
CA THR A 48 2.63 19.50 -3.76
C THR A 48 2.88 20.32 -2.50
N LEU A 49 4.15 20.54 -2.14
CA LEU A 49 4.55 21.18 -0.89
C LEU A 49 4.99 22.62 -1.14
N SER A 50 4.58 23.53 -0.25
CA SER A 50 5.05 24.91 -0.25
C SER A 50 6.48 25.01 0.29
N ARG A 51 7.37 25.65 -0.46
CA ARG A 51 8.78 25.86 -0.03
C ARG A 51 8.92 26.87 1.11
N THR A 52 7.96 27.78 1.25
CA THR A 52 8.12 29.00 2.07
C THR A 52 7.32 28.99 3.37
N LEU A 53 6.34 28.09 3.50
CA LEU A 53 5.34 28.17 4.56
C LEU A 53 5.06 26.79 5.15
N GLY A 54 5.04 26.72 6.48
CA GLY A 54 4.66 25.52 7.24
C GLY A 54 5.81 24.82 7.97
N ARG A 55 5.47 23.74 8.67
CA ARG A 55 6.42 22.84 9.33
C ARG A 55 7.17 22.03 8.27
N PRO A 56 8.50 21.82 8.40
CA PRO A 56 9.24 20.98 7.47
C PRO A 56 8.64 19.57 7.42
N SER A 57 8.41 19.08 6.19
CA SER A 57 7.91 17.74 5.96
C SER A 57 9.00 16.70 6.27
N LYS A 58 8.56 15.48 6.58
CA LYS A 58 9.46 14.32 6.61
C LYS A 58 9.96 14.04 5.20
N ASP A 59 11.11 13.40 5.12
CA ASP A 59 11.73 13.01 3.86
C ASP A 59 10.74 12.26 2.95
N ALA A 60 10.75 12.59 1.66
CA ALA A 60 9.82 12.04 0.68
C ALA A 60 9.94 10.52 0.61
N ARG A 61 11.17 9.99 0.69
CA ARG A 61 11.44 8.56 0.68
C ARG A 61 10.77 7.83 1.85
N ILE A 62 10.80 8.43 3.05
CA ILE A 62 10.16 7.83 4.23
C ILE A 62 8.65 7.73 4.02
N VAL A 63 8.06 8.81 3.53
CA VAL A 63 6.62 8.94 3.36
C VAL A 63 6.10 8.01 2.25
N ILE A 64 6.71 8.08 1.07
CA ILE A 64 6.34 7.27 -0.10
C ILE A 64 6.62 5.79 0.18
N GLY A 65 7.76 5.49 0.80
CA GLY A 65 8.11 4.13 1.20
C GLY A 65 7.09 3.52 2.16
N ALA A 66 6.64 4.28 3.16
CA ALA A 66 5.61 3.80 4.08
C ALA A 66 4.26 3.54 3.40
N VAL A 67 3.85 4.40 2.46
CA VAL A 67 2.63 4.17 1.66
C VAL A 67 2.76 2.90 0.83
N ILE A 68 3.91 2.65 0.21
CA ILE A 68 4.17 1.43 -0.57
C ILE A 68 4.11 0.19 0.34
N ILE A 69 4.76 0.21 1.51
CA ILE A 69 4.74 -0.90 2.47
C ILE A 69 3.30 -1.22 2.87
N LYS A 70 2.53 -0.19 3.22
CA LYS A 70 1.12 -0.34 3.57
C LYS A 70 0.34 -1.07 2.48
N HIS A 71 0.44 -0.61 1.23
CA HIS A 71 -0.28 -1.21 0.10
C HIS A 71 0.22 -2.61 -0.26
N LYS A 72 1.50 -2.91 -0.05
CA LYS A 72 2.07 -4.23 -0.33
C LYS A 72 1.69 -5.28 0.70
N LEU A 73 1.56 -4.89 1.96
CA LEU A 73 1.19 -5.78 3.06
C LEU A 73 -0.31 -5.78 3.36
N SER A 74 -1.08 -4.84 2.81
CA SER A 74 -2.52 -4.70 3.02
C SER A 74 -2.90 -4.57 4.51
N VAL A 75 -2.10 -3.83 5.27
CA VAL A 75 -2.28 -3.60 6.71
C VAL A 75 -2.79 -2.20 7.03
N SER A 76 -3.22 -1.97 8.28
CA SER A 76 -3.67 -0.66 8.75
C SER A 76 -2.50 0.34 8.84
N ASP A 77 -2.81 1.65 8.95
CA ASP A 77 -1.78 2.68 9.10
C ASP A 77 -0.97 2.50 10.41
N GLU A 78 -1.64 2.10 11.49
CA GLU A 78 -1.00 1.84 12.79
C GLU A 78 -0.08 0.62 12.73
N GLU A 79 -0.59 -0.49 12.16
CA GLU A 79 0.19 -1.71 11.99
C GLU A 79 1.38 -1.49 11.06
N THR A 80 1.23 -0.66 10.02
CA THR A 80 2.35 -0.32 9.13
C THR A 80 3.50 0.32 9.90
N VAL A 81 3.20 1.24 10.83
CA VAL A 81 4.22 1.93 11.64
C VAL A 81 4.92 0.95 12.58
N GLU A 82 4.16 0.05 13.21
CA GLU A 82 4.71 -0.97 14.11
C GLU A 82 5.59 -1.97 13.33
N GLN A 83 5.15 -2.43 12.16
CA GLN A 83 5.95 -3.29 11.28
C GLN A 83 7.27 -2.63 10.86
N ILE A 84 7.24 -1.34 10.54
CA ILE A 84 8.47 -0.58 10.23
C ILE A 84 9.37 -0.48 11.46
N ARG A 85 8.80 -0.28 12.66
CA ARG A 85 9.57 -0.23 13.92
C ARG A 85 10.28 -1.54 14.21
N GLU A 86 9.63 -2.67 13.94
CA GLU A 86 10.12 -4.01 14.28
C GLU A 86 11.10 -4.57 13.24
N ASN A 87 10.98 -4.17 11.97
CA ASN A 87 11.70 -4.81 10.87
C ASN A 87 12.83 -3.92 10.28
N PRO A 88 14.12 -4.29 10.45
CA PRO A 88 15.25 -3.55 9.88
C PRO A 88 15.23 -3.41 8.35
N TYR A 89 14.69 -4.39 7.62
CA TYR A 89 14.59 -4.32 6.17
C TYR A 89 13.60 -3.25 5.70
N LEU A 90 12.51 -3.05 6.44
CA LEU A 90 11.55 -2.00 6.15
C LEU A 90 12.14 -0.63 6.44
N GLN A 91 12.91 -0.50 7.53
CA GLN A 91 13.64 0.73 7.85
C GLN A 91 14.68 1.10 6.78
N TYR A 92 15.40 0.11 6.24
CA TYR A 92 16.29 0.33 5.11
C TYR A 92 15.54 0.78 3.85
N PHE A 93 14.40 0.13 3.54
CA PHE A 93 13.59 0.47 2.38
C PHE A 93 13.15 1.94 2.38
N ILE A 94 12.66 2.44 3.52
CA ILE A 94 12.25 3.83 3.70
C ILE A 94 13.42 4.84 3.77
N GLY A 95 14.67 4.37 3.78
CA GLY A 95 15.87 5.22 3.72
C GLY A 95 16.45 5.64 5.07
N LEU A 96 16.13 4.94 6.17
CA LEU A 96 16.79 5.20 7.45
C LEU A 96 18.25 4.69 7.43
N LYS A 97 19.16 5.50 7.99
CA LYS A 97 20.61 5.21 8.00
C LYS A 97 21.00 4.04 8.92
N GLY A 98 20.14 3.67 9.85
CA GLY A 98 20.38 2.64 10.84
C GLY A 98 19.09 2.24 11.54
N PHE A 99 19.13 1.07 12.18
CA PHE A 99 17.98 0.55 12.90
C PHE A 99 17.65 1.42 14.11
N GLN A 100 16.38 1.79 14.24
CA GLN A 100 15.83 2.54 15.35
C GLN A 100 14.64 1.79 15.92
N SER A 101 14.63 1.60 17.23
CA SER A 101 13.50 0.96 17.94
C SER A 101 12.31 1.91 18.16
N LYS A 102 12.45 3.19 17.81
CA LYS A 102 11.38 4.20 17.93
C LYS A 102 10.55 4.25 16.65
N ALA A 103 9.25 4.52 16.78
CA ALA A 103 8.38 4.73 15.63
C ALA A 103 8.86 5.91 14.77
N PRO A 104 8.97 5.75 13.43
CA PRO A 104 9.52 6.79 12.55
C PRO A 104 8.62 8.04 12.43
N PHE A 105 7.30 7.86 12.55
CA PHE A 105 6.29 8.91 12.53
C PHE A 105 4.98 8.41 13.16
N ALA A 106 4.06 9.32 13.46
CA ALA A 106 2.73 8.97 13.98
C ALA A 106 1.83 8.42 12.86
N PRO A 107 1.01 7.38 13.11
CA PRO A 107 0.13 6.79 12.10
C PRO A 107 -0.81 7.79 11.41
N SER A 108 -1.23 8.84 12.13
CA SER A 108 -2.05 9.94 11.60
C SER A 108 -1.40 10.65 10.41
N LEU A 109 -0.07 10.74 10.38
CA LEU A 109 0.67 11.38 9.30
C LEU A 109 0.46 10.67 7.96
N LEU A 110 0.30 9.33 7.94
CA LEU A 110 0.01 8.60 6.70
C LEU A 110 -1.37 8.92 6.13
N VAL A 111 -2.33 9.23 7.00
CA VAL A 111 -3.67 9.63 6.57
C VAL A 111 -3.61 11.00 5.90
N GLU A 112 -2.91 11.96 6.51
CA GLU A 112 -2.72 13.30 5.93
C GLU A 112 -1.94 13.26 4.62
N VAL A 113 -0.89 12.45 4.56
CA VAL A 113 -0.10 12.24 3.35
C VAL A 113 -0.96 11.71 2.21
N ARG A 114 -1.75 10.65 2.45
CA ARG A 114 -2.60 10.06 1.39
C ARG A 114 -3.65 11.05 0.90
N LYS A 115 -4.28 11.80 1.82
CA LYS A 115 -5.22 12.86 1.47
C LYS A 115 -4.56 13.95 0.62
N ARG A 116 -3.32 14.33 0.94
CA ARG A 116 -2.57 15.37 0.23
C ARG A 116 -2.05 14.93 -1.15
N MET A 117 -1.54 13.72 -1.29
CA MET A 117 -1.03 13.24 -2.58
C MET A 117 -2.14 13.22 -3.63
N GLY A 118 -3.34 12.76 -3.27
CA GLY A 118 -4.46 12.68 -4.22
C GLY A 118 -4.16 11.76 -5.40
N GLN A 119 -5.13 11.61 -6.31
CA GLN A 119 -5.01 10.67 -7.43
C GLN A 119 -3.95 11.12 -8.46
N THR A 120 -3.86 12.44 -8.71
CA THR A 120 -2.97 13.01 -9.73
C THR A 120 -1.50 12.68 -9.49
N VAL A 121 -1.04 12.76 -8.23
CA VAL A 121 0.34 12.42 -7.87
C VAL A 121 0.59 10.91 -7.96
N PHE A 122 -0.41 10.08 -7.62
CA PHE A 122 -0.30 8.63 -7.81
C PHE A 122 -0.16 8.26 -9.29
N ASP A 123 -0.89 8.93 -10.18
CA ASP A 123 -0.78 8.70 -11.61
C ASP A 123 0.62 9.09 -12.14
N GLU A 124 1.19 10.21 -11.66
CA GLU A 124 2.59 10.59 -11.93
C GLU A 124 3.58 9.53 -11.43
N PHE A 125 3.39 9.02 -10.21
CA PHE A 125 4.22 7.95 -9.66
C PHE A 125 4.14 6.68 -10.50
N HIS A 126 2.94 6.29 -10.94
CA HIS A 126 2.74 5.13 -11.80
C HIS A 126 3.46 5.29 -13.14
N ALA A 127 3.33 6.45 -13.78
CA ALA A 127 4.03 6.74 -15.03
C ALA A 127 5.56 6.69 -14.86
N ALA A 128 6.09 7.28 -13.77
CA ALA A 128 7.52 7.24 -13.45
C ALA A 128 8.03 5.81 -13.26
N ILE A 129 7.28 4.96 -12.53
CA ILE A 129 7.65 3.56 -12.31
C ILE A 129 7.66 2.78 -13.63
N ILE A 130 6.65 2.95 -14.49
CA ILE A 130 6.58 2.26 -15.80
C ILE A 130 7.80 2.65 -16.65
N LYS A 131 8.09 3.94 -16.77
CA LYS A 131 9.23 4.46 -17.51
C LYS A 131 10.56 3.90 -16.98
N ALA A 132 10.74 3.86 -15.66
CA ALA A 132 11.95 3.31 -15.04
C ALA A 132 12.12 1.80 -15.32
N VAL A 133 11.02 1.04 -15.34
CA VAL A 133 11.04 -0.40 -15.66
C VAL A 133 11.37 -0.62 -17.14
N GLU A 134 10.81 0.17 -18.06
CA GLU A 134 11.11 0.10 -19.49
C GLU A 134 12.58 0.41 -19.78
N GLN A 135 13.14 1.45 -19.17
CA GLN A 135 14.56 1.79 -19.30
C GLN A 135 15.48 0.68 -18.79
N LYS A 136 15.11 0.01 -17.68
CA LYS A 136 15.87 -1.14 -17.16
C LYS A 136 15.77 -2.36 -18.08
N LYS A 137 14.64 -2.58 -18.75
CA LYS A 137 14.51 -3.61 -19.79
C LYS A 137 15.35 -3.28 -21.03
N ALA A 138 15.33 -2.03 -21.47
CA ALA A 138 16.08 -1.57 -22.65
C ALA A 138 17.60 -1.57 -22.45
N LYS A 139 18.10 -1.47 -21.21
CA LYS A 139 19.53 -1.64 -20.88
C LYS A 139 19.99 -3.10 -20.77
N LYS A 140 19.10 -4.08 -20.96
CA LYS A 140 19.39 -5.52 -20.88
C LYS A 140 19.47 -6.31 -22.21
N PRO A 141 19.85 -5.75 -23.37
CA PRO A 141 20.39 -6.52 -24.48
C PRO A 141 21.94 -6.50 -24.44
N ASP A 142 22.57 -7.63 -24.80
CA ASP A 142 24.01 -7.93 -24.80
C ASP A 142 24.65 -8.34 -23.48
N GLN A 143 24.33 -9.56 -23.05
CA GLN A 143 25.36 -10.55 -22.71
C GLN A 143 24.82 -11.94 -23.09
N ASP A 144 25.22 -12.42 -24.27
CA ASP A 144 25.42 -13.85 -24.54
C ASP A 144 26.32 -14.04 -25.78
N ASN A 145 27.47 -14.70 -25.57
CA ASN A 145 27.88 -15.97 -26.22
C ASN A 145 29.28 -16.02 -26.88
N ASP A 146 30.16 -16.90 -26.37
CA ASP A 146 31.05 -17.83 -27.13
C ASP A 146 31.73 -18.80 -26.12
N GLY A 147 31.73 -20.15 -26.22
CA GLY A 147 31.22 -21.10 -27.21
C GLY A 147 31.33 -22.58 -26.71
N GLY A 148 30.72 -23.51 -27.46
CA GLY A 148 30.34 -24.93 -27.13
C GLY A 148 31.47 -25.95 -26.86
N SER A 149 31.26 -27.27 -26.66
CA SER A 149 30.23 -28.23 -27.15
C SER A 149 30.49 -29.66 -26.51
N PRO A 150 29.96 -30.82 -26.98
CA PRO A 150 28.69 -31.47 -26.63
C PRO A 150 28.80 -32.88 -25.99
N GLY A 151 27.72 -33.41 -25.39
CA GLY A 151 27.63 -34.81 -24.95
C GLY A 151 26.19 -35.33 -24.85
N ARG A 152 25.81 -36.22 -25.77
CA ARG A 152 24.49 -36.88 -25.88
C ARG A 152 24.45 -38.15 -25.02
N THR A 153 23.36 -38.37 -24.28
CA THR A 153 22.74 -39.70 -24.17
C THR A 153 21.26 -39.59 -23.87
N ALA A 154 20.44 -40.25 -24.69
CA ALA A 154 19.01 -40.42 -24.53
C ALA A 154 18.71 -41.91 -24.26
N SER A 155 17.79 -42.18 -23.33
CA SER A 155 16.99 -43.42 -23.24
C SER A 155 15.86 -43.18 -22.22
N ASN A 156 14.63 -42.87 -22.68
CA ASN A 156 13.49 -43.78 -22.91
C ASN A 156 12.76 -44.19 -21.60
N ARG A 157 11.49 -43.78 -21.42
CA ARG A 157 10.21 -44.54 -21.67
C ARG A 157 9.89 -45.52 -20.53
N SER A 158 8.69 -45.71 -19.97
CA SER A 158 7.29 -45.30 -20.21
C SER A 158 6.50 -45.58 -18.89
N GLU A 159 5.43 -44.82 -18.57
CA GLU A 159 4.01 -45.28 -18.48
C GLU A 159 3.57 -45.90 -17.12
N ASP A 160 2.34 -45.52 -16.74
CA ASP A 160 1.43 -46.08 -15.72
C ASP A 160 1.82 -45.86 -14.23
N ASP A 161 0.96 -45.52 -13.28
CA ASP A 161 -0.50 -45.48 -13.22
C ASP A 161 -0.95 -44.53 -12.08
N CYS A 162 -2.21 -44.14 -12.16
CA CYS A 162 -2.92 -43.17 -11.34
C CYS A 162 -3.60 -43.81 -10.11
N HIS A 163 -3.66 -43.09 -8.98
CA HIS A 163 -4.74 -43.22 -7.98
C HIS A 163 -4.83 -41.99 -7.07
N ILE A 164 -5.62 -40.99 -7.49
CA ILE A 164 -6.35 -40.12 -6.57
C ILE A 164 -7.83 -40.44 -6.78
N ALA A 165 -8.41 -41.19 -5.86
CA ALA A 165 -9.86 -41.30 -5.66
C ALA A 165 -10.24 -40.34 -4.51
N ALA A 166 -11.38 -39.66 -4.45
CA ALA A 166 -12.49 -39.44 -5.37
C ALA A 166 -13.44 -38.42 -4.68
N VAL A 167 -13.77 -37.31 -5.38
CA VAL A 167 -15.07 -36.55 -5.51
C VAL A 167 -15.94 -36.17 -4.27
N PRO A 168 -16.97 -35.29 -4.37
CA PRO A 168 -17.55 -34.62 -5.57
C PRO A 168 -17.67 -33.07 -5.54
N VAL A 169 -17.51 -32.38 -6.70
CA VAL A 169 -18.54 -31.94 -7.69
C VAL A 169 -19.45 -30.83 -7.12
N THR A 170 -19.50 -29.60 -7.65
CA THR A 170 -20.13 -29.29 -8.95
C THR A 170 -19.73 -27.89 -9.44
N ALA A 171 -19.16 -27.80 -10.64
CA ALA A 171 -19.17 -26.60 -11.46
C ALA A 171 -20.24 -26.78 -12.55
N LYS A 172 -21.04 -25.74 -12.83
CA LYS A 172 -21.80 -25.67 -14.07
C LYS A 172 -21.54 -24.32 -14.74
N GLN A 173 -21.26 -24.44 -16.02
CA GLN A 173 -20.61 -23.51 -16.92
C GLN A 173 -21.44 -22.27 -17.23
N SER A 174 -20.69 -21.24 -17.60
CA SER A 174 -21.09 -20.08 -18.37
C SER A 174 -21.79 -20.48 -19.68
N SER A 175 -23.01 -19.98 -19.87
CA SER A 175 -23.60 -19.73 -21.19
C SER A 175 -24.07 -18.28 -21.26
N THR A 176 -23.76 -17.66 -22.38
CA THR A 176 -24.12 -16.29 -22.76
C THR A 176 -25.64 -16.15 -22.87
N SER A 177 -26.23 -15.26 -22.07
CA SER A 177 -27.48 -14.58 -22.43
C SER A 177 -27.56 -13.23 -21.72
N ASP A 178 -27.63 -12.18 -22.52
CA ASP A 178 -28.02 -10.83 -22.16
C ASP A 178 -29.36 -10.83 -21.38
N LYS A 179 -29.44 -10.15 -20.21
CA LYS A 179 -30.64 -9.57 -19.56
C LYS A 179 -30.42 -9.11 -18.08
N THR A 180 -30.43 -7.78 -17.91
CA THR A 180 -30.83 -6.97 -16.72
C THR A 180 -29.98 -6.99 -15.43
N PRO A 181 -29.82 -5.84 -14.73
CA PRO A 181 -29.08 -5.77 -13.48
C PRO A 181 -29.82 -6.52 -12.40
N ARG A 182 -29.16 -7.51 -11.79
CA ARG A 182 -29.68 -8.24 -10.64
C ARG A 182 -29.59 -7.33 -9.43
N ASN A 183 -30.73 -6.95 -8.87
CA ASN A 183 -30.83 -6.08 -7.69
C ASN A 183 -29.87 -6.58 -6.59
N GLN A 184 -28.85 -5.80 -6.27
CA GLN A 184 -27.94 -6.07 -5.15
C GLN A 184 -28.34 -5.17 -3.98
N GLY A 185 -28.60 -5.78 -2.82
CA GLY A 185 -28.98 -5.07 -1.61
C GLY A 185 -28.97 -6.02 -0.41
N LYS A 186 -28.74 -5.47 0.78
CA LYS A 186 -28.77 -6.22 2.05
C LYS A 186 -30.21 -6.21 2.57
N MET A 187 -30.83 -7.38 2.67
CA MET A 187 -32.19 -7.53 3.22
C MET A 187 -32.10 -7.80 4.71
N ILE A 188 -32.69 -6.93 5.52
CA ILE A 188 -32.85 -7.14 6.96
C ILE A 188 -34.11 -7.99 7.16
N ILE A 189 -33.95 -9.18 7.75
CA ILE A 189 -35.00 -10.21 7.88
C ILE A 189 -35.78 -10.06 9.20
N ASP A 190 -35.23 -9.30 10.16
CA ASP A 190 -35.79 -9.13 11.49
C ASP A 190 -36.17 -7.66 11.74
N ALA A 191 -37.44 -7.40 12.05
CA ALA A 191 -37.95 -6.06 12.32
C ALA A 191 -37.40 -5.45 13.63
N THR A 192 -36.77 -6.26 14.48
CA THR A 192 -36.15 -5.79 15.73
C THR A 192 -34.73 -5.23 15.53
N VAL A 193 -34.10 -5.50 14.38
CA VAL A 193 -32.77 -5.00 14.02
C VAL A 193 -32.90 -3.87 13.00
N ALA A 194 -33.28 -2.68 13.46
CA ALA A 194 -33.11 -1.49 12.63
C ALA A 194 -31.61 -1.12 12.62
N GLU A 195 -30.99 -1.02 11.44
CA GLU A 195 -29.69 -0.34 11.35
C GLU A 195 -29.90 1.09 11.86
N GLN A 196 -29.33 1.39 13.03
CA GLN A 196 -29.44 2.70 13.65
C GLN A 196 -28.55 3.67 12.87
N ALA A 197 -29.01 4.10 11.70
CA ALA A 197 -28.40 5.14 10.88
C ALA A 197 -28.67 6.55 11.45
N ILE A 198 -28.84 6.65 12.77
CA ILE A 198 -29.08 7.90 13.48
C ILE A 198 -27.78 8.20 14.23
N ARG A 199 -26.99 9.13 13.69
CA ARG A 199 -25.87 9.73 14.41
C ARG A 199 -26.42 10.38 15.68
N PHE A 200 -25.76 10.16 16.83
CA PHE A 200 -26.17 10.82 18.07
C PHE A 200 -26.08 12.35 17.91
N PRO A 201 -27.02 13.12 18.47
CA PRO A 201 -27.09 14.58 18.27
C PRO A 201 -25.87 15.36 18.82
N THR A 202 -25.04 14.72 19.63
CA THR A 202 -23.76 15.26 20.16
C THR A 202 -22.53 14.77 19.39
N ASP A 203 -22.70 14.06 18.28
CA ASP A 203 -21.58 13.60 17.45
C ASP A 203 -20.90 14.80 16.77
N LEU A 204 -19.61 14.99 17.06
CA LEU A 204 -18.76 16.02 16.45
C LEU A 204 -18.76 15.90 14.91
N GLY A 205 -18.92 14.68 14.38
CA GLY A 205 -19.04 14.44 12.94
C GLY A 205 -20.28 15.09 12.33
N LEU A 206 -21.43 14.96 13.00
CA LEU A 206 -22.71 15.54 12.54
C LEU A 206 -22.66 17.08 12.57
N LEU A 207 -22.03 17.66 13.59
CA LEU A 207 -21.81 19.11 13.68
C LEU A 207 -20.89 19.63 12.57
N ASN A 208 -19.84 18.89 12.23
CA ASN A 208 -18.95 19.28 11.13
C ASN A 208 -19.66 19.18 9.78
N GLU A 209 -20.44 18.12 9.54
CA GLU A 209 -21.23 17.95 8.32
C GLU A 209 -22.29 19.06 8.18
N ALA A 210 -23.01 19.38 9.26
CA ALA A 210 -23.96 20.48 9.27
C ALA A 210 -23.30 21.85 8.98
N ARG A 211 -22.08 22.07 9.51
CA ARG A 211 -21.28 23.27 9.22
C ARG A 211 -20.89 23.34 7.73
N GLU A 212 -20.48 22.23 7.13
CA GLU A 212 -20.12 22.19 5.71
C GLU A 212 -21.32 22.47 4.80
N LEU A 213 -22.49 21.91 5.13
CA LEU A 213 -23.73 22.14 4.40
C LEU A 213 -24.22 23.59 4.53
N SER A 214 -24.14 24.20 5.71
CA SER A 214 -24.56 25.60 5.92
C SER A 214 -23.65 26.57 5.17
N GLU A 215 -22.33 26.36 5.19
CA GLU A 215 -21.36 27.14 4.41
C GLU A 215 -21.67 27.10 2.91
N HIS A 216 -22.00 25.92 2.39
CA HIS A 216 -22.36 25.73 0.99
C HIS A 216 -23.65 26.47 0.62
N ILE A 217 -24.69 26.42 1.46
CA ILE A 217 -25.92 27.17 1.24
C ILE A 217 -25.64 28.67 1.23
N ILE A 218 -24.80 29.17 2.14
CA ILE A 218 -24.43 30.58 2.19
C ILE A 218 -23.69 30.99 0.91
N ASP A 219 -22.79 30.16 0.38
CA ASP A 219 -22.09 30.43 -0.89
C ASP A 219 -23.07 30.57 -2.06
N VAL A 220 -23.98 29.60 -2.21
CA VAL A 220 -25.00 29.60 -3.28
C VAL A 220 -25.92 30.81 -3.17
N LEU A 221 -26.32 31.20 -1.95
CA LEU A 221 -27.16 32.37 -1.73
C LEU A 221 -26.40 33.67 -1.94
N HIS A 222 -25.13 33.74 -1.55
CA HIS A 222 -24.31 34.93 -1.72
C HIS A 222 -24.06 35.23 -3.21
N GLU A 223 -23.76 34.21 -4.01
CA GLU A 223 -23.63 34.32 -5.47
C GLU A 223 -24.92 34.87 -6.12
N LYS A 224 -26.09 34.40 -5.67
CA LYS A 224 -27.40 34.83 -6.17
C LYS A 224 -27.86 36.18 -5.62
N SER A 225 -27.32 36.62 -4.50
CA SER A 225 -27.81 37.80 -3.77
C SER A 225 -27.42 39.13 -4.42
N HIS A 226 -26.50 39.17 -5.40
CA HIS A 226 -25.99 40.39 -6.07
C HIS A 226 -25.74 41.57 -5.12
N ARG A 227 -25.36 41.29 -3.86
CA ARG A 227 -25.13 42.34 -2.85
C ARG A 227 -23.78 43.01 -3.11
N PRO A 228 -23.66 44.32 -2.85
CA PRO A 228 -22.42 45.07 -3.08
C PRO A 228 -21.28 44.73 -2.09
N GLN A 229 -21.52 43.84 -1.12
CA GLN A 229 -20.51 43.43 -0.16
C GLN A 229 -19.59 42.38 -0.79
N LYS A 230 -18.33 42.75 -1.04
CA LYS A 230 -17.30 41.88 -1.64
C LYS A 230 -16.84 40.73 -0.72
N LYS A 231 -17.26 40.69 0.54
CA LYS A 231 -16.82 39.69 1.53
C LYS A 231 -18.01 38.90 2.04
N LYS A 232 -17.89 37.57 1.98
CA LYS A 232 -18.83 36.61 2.56
C LYS A 232 -19.02 36.91 4.07
N PRO A 233 -20.25 37.02 4.58
CA PRO A 233 -20.48 37.03 6.02
C PRO A 233 -20.08 35.67 6.58
N ARG A 234 -19.26 35.69 7.64
CA ARG A 234 -18.69 34.52 8.30
C ARG A 234 -19.67 33.95 9.32
#